data_AF-A0A5D3AX14-F1
#
_entry.id   AF-A0A5D3AX14-F1
#
_cell.length_a   1.000
_cell.length_b   1.000
_cell.length_c   1.000
_cell.angle_alpha   90.00
_cell.angle_beta   90.00
_cell.angle_gamma   90.00
#
_symmetry.space_group_name_H-M   'P 1'
#
loop_
_entity.id
_entity.type
_entity.pdbx_description
1 polymer ?
#
loop_
_entity_poly.entity_id
_entity_poly.type
_entity_poly.pdbx_seq_one_letter_code
_entity_poly.pdbx_strand_id
1 'polypeptide(L)'
;MATLSSADLEKELAYTPSIAAEGWPLLSTSAKRRPKEILICTHGARDCRCHDKGVPLLEALREEVRKKGLENEVKIGEVAHVGGHKYAANAILLPTMDMLSNLTAKDAPQVLSQLLTLTANALSPDKGNGTHLWSHWRGRYGLTGDQQAKLWSEVDPNAEKVQDQRETVQLRFRTFEGEERLVQGKVGENLLEVGKENDLPSLEGVCGGNLECATCHLYITASPAAPVPEPSETEMDMMGYAIGYQEGESRLGCQVKVTAGLGEWCKNGGVIGLPRF
;
A
#
# COMPACT_ATOMS: atom_id res chain seq x y z
N MET A 1 15.25 -2.29 -21.83
CA MET A 1 15.24 -1.40 -20.65
C MET A 1 15.11 -2.28 -19.43
N ALA A 2 16.10 -2.31 -18.55
CA ALA A 2 16.07 -3.18 -17.37
C ALA A 2 15.10 -2.60 -16.33
N THR A 3 14.08 -3.35 -15.98
CA THR A 3 13.21 -3.09 -14.83
C THR A 3 14.03 -3.25 -13.55
N LEU A 4 14.15 -2.18 -12.76
CA LEU A 4 14.75 -2.23 -11.43
C LEU A 4 13.92 -3.16 -10.54
N SER A 5 14.55 -4.23 -10.03
CA SER A 5 13.93 -5.11 -9.04
C SER A 5 13.96 -4.47 -7.65
N SER A 6 13.12 -4.96 -6.73
CA SER A 6 13.17 -4.52 -5.32
C SER A 6 14.56 -4.69 -4.70
N ALA A 7 15.33 -5.69 -5.13
CA ALA A 7 16.71 -5.91 -4.70
C ALA A 7 17.71 -4.89 -5.29
N ASP A 8 17.42 -4.34 -6.47
CA ASP A 8 18.22 -3.26 -7.07
C ASP A 8 17.94 -1.93 -6.35
N LEU A 9 16.69 -1.71 -5.94
CA LEU A 9 16.30 -0.60 -5.07
C LEU A 9 17.03 -0.66 -3.72
N GLU A 10 17.10 -1.83 -3.06
CA GLU A 10 17.80 -2.00 -1.78
C GLU A 10 19.33 -1.84 -1.87
N LYS A 11 19.94 -2.22 -2.99
CA LYS A 11 21.40 -2.05 -3.20
C LYS A 11 21.80 -0.63 -3.59
N GLU A 12 20.98 0.09 -4.36
CA GLU A 12 21.31 1.45 -4.81
C GLU A 12 20.79 2.56 -3.89
N LEU A 13 19.67 2.34 -3.19
CA LEU A 13 19.22 3.17 -2.08
C LEU A 13 20.02 2.75 -0.85
N ALA A 14 21.16 3.40 -0.62
CA ALA A 14 21.83 3.38 0.68
C ALA A 14 20.95 4.13 1.71
N TYR A 15 19.81 3.55 2.02
CA TYR A 15 18.78 4.06 2.92
C TYR A 15 18.70 3.05 4.06
N THR A 16 19.29 3.41 5.19
CA THR A 16 19.10 2.69 6.43
C THR A 16 18.07 3.45 7.24
N PRO A 17 16.81 2.98 7.34
CA PRO A 17 15.86 3.57 8.26
C PRO A 17 16.40 3.40 9.68
N SER A 18 16.65 4.49 10.39
CA SER A 18 17.03 4.47 11.80
C SER A 18 15.91 5.08 12.62
N ILE A 19 15.42 4.44 13.67
CA ILE A 19 14.36 5.02 14.50
C ILE A 19 14.99 6.07 15.42
N ALA A 20 14.56 7.33 15.36
CA ALA A 20 14.94 8.33 16.36
C ALA A 20 14.42 7.94 17.74
N ALA A 21 15.10 8.43 18.78
CA ALA A 21 14.63 8.37 20.16
C ALA A 21 13.22 9.00 20.37
N GLU A 22 12.75 9.85 19.45
CA GLU A 22 11.41 10.47 19.46
C GLU A 22 10.34 9.68 18.67
N GLY A 23 10.62 8.42 18.30
CA GLY A 23 9.60 7.50 17.79
C GLY A 23 9.23 7.67 16.31
N TRP A 24 10.02 8.42 15.54
CA TRP A 24 9.86 8.53 14.09
C TRP A 24 11.10 7.96 13.37
N PRO A 25 10.96 7.21 12.26
CA PRO A 25 12.11 6.76 11.47
C PRO A 25 12.88 7.96 10.91
N LEU A 26 14.06 8.27 11.47
CA LEU A 26 15.06 9.16 10.93
C LEU A 26 15.78 8.54 9.74
N LEU A 27 15.94 9.36 8.71
CA LEU A 27 16.87 9.08 7.62
C LEU A 27 18.22 9.61 8.03
N SER A 28 19.09 8.71 8.49
CA SER A 28 20.48 9.01 8.79
C SER A 28 21.17 9.46 7.50
N THR A 29 21.30 10.78 7.31
CA THR A 29 22.00 11.37 6.16
C THR A 29 23.48 11.53 6.46
N SER A 30 24.18 10.41 6.62
CA SER A 30 25.66 10.39 6.67
C SER A 30 26.29 10.42 5.26
N ALA A 31 25.51 10.26 4.19
CA ALA A 31 26.01 10.27 2.82
C ALA A 31 25.58 11.55 2.06
N LYS A 32 26.49 12.09 1.24
CA LYS A 32 26.31 13.22 0.29
C LYS A 32 24.84 13.49 -0.05
N ARG A 33 24.34 14.73 0.16
CA ARG A 33 22.98 15.17 -0.21
C ARG A 33 22.65 14.64 -1.62
N ARG A 34 21.88 13.56 -1.70
CA ARG A 34 21.36 13.07 -2.97
C ARG A 34 20.32 14.10 -3.47
N PRO A 35 20.22 14.30 -4.80
CA PRO A 35 19.16 15.13 -5.34
C PRO A 35 17.81 14.57 -4.89
N LYS A 36 16.85 15.46 -4.66
CA LYS A 36 15.47 15.06 -4.37
C LYS A 36 14.88 14.46 -5.63
N GLU A 37 13.95 13.51 -5.51
CA GLU A 37 13.41 12.83 -6.67
C GLU A 37 11.88 12.79 -6.63
N ILE A 38 11.26 12.88 -7.80
CA ILE A 38 9.84 12.61 -8.01
C ILE A 38 9.73 11.43 -8.95
N LEU A 39 9.18 10.33 -8.47
CA LEU A 39 8.93 9.13 -9.26
C LEU A 39 7.47 9.13 -9.70
N ILE A 40 7.20 8.99 -10.99
CA ILE A 40 5.85 9.13 -11.55
C ILE A 40 5.45 7.85 -12.27
N CYS A 41 4.25 7.34 -11.96
CA CYS A 41 3.70 6.22 -12.70
C CYS A 41 3.16 6.70 -14.05
N THR A 42 3.75 6.21 -15.15
CA THR A 42 3.33 6.51 -16.53
C THR A 42 2.75 5.30 -17.27
N HIS A 43 2.72 4.13 -16.62
CA HIS A 43 2.24 2.88 -17.23
C HIS A 43 0.71 2.76 -17.18
N GLY A 44 0.09 2.56 -18.35
CA GLY A 44 -1.36 2.42 -18.50
C GLY A 44 -1.94 1.01 -18.35
N ALA A 45 -1.09 0.00 -18.16
CA ALA A 45 -1.53 -1.41 -18.19
C ALA A 45 -2.35 -1.83 -16.96
N ARG A 46 -2.17 -1.17 -15.81
CA ARG A 46 -2.90 -1.47 -14.56
C ARG A 46 -3.92 -0.40 -14.19
N ASP A 47 -3.64 0.86 -14.47
CA ASP A 47 -4.56 1.98 -14.24
C ASP A 47 -4.49 2.95 -15.41
N CYS A 48 -5.60 3.17 -16.12
CA CYS A 48 -5.66 4.09 -17.25
C CYS A 48 -5.28 5.52 -16.85
N ARG A 49 -5.51 5.90 -15.58
CA ARG A 49 -5.20 7.23 -15.07
C ARG A 49 -3.69 7.51 -15.03
N CYS A 50 -2.87 6.48 -14.85
CA CYS A 50 -1.42 6.61 -14.86
C CYS A 50 -0.90 6.95 -16.26
N HIS A 51 -1.54 6.42 -17.31
CA HIS A 51 -1.25 6.85 -18.67
C HIS A 51 -1.79 8.25 -18.96
N ASP A 52 -3.09 8.47 -18.72
CA ASP A 52 -3.78 9.69 -19.13
C ASP A 52 -3.34 10.93 -18.34
N LYS A 53 -2.94 10.77 -17.07
CA LYS A 53 -2.54 11.87 -16.19
C LYS A 53 -1.06 11.85 -15.82
N GLY A 54 -0.43 10.68 -15.78
CA GLY A 54 0.97 10.55 -15.36
C GLY A 54 1.94 11.12 -16.39
N VAL A 55 1.76 10.82 -17.68
CA VAL A 55 2.64 11.36 -18.75
C VAL A 55 2.56 12.90 -18.80
N PRO A 56 1.36 13.54 -18.84
CA PRO A 56 1.29 15.00 -18.81
C PRO A 56 1.90 15.63 -17.55
N LEU A 57 1.76 14.98 -16.39
CA LEU A 57 2.36 15.44 -15.15
C LEU A 57 3.89 15.38 -15.18
N LEU A 58 4.46 14.29 -15.72
CA LEU A 58 5.90 14.10 -15.89
C LEU A 58 6.51 15.21 -16.75
N GLU A 59 5.89 15.50 -17.89
CA GLU A 59 6.34 16.56 -18.80
C GLU A 59 6.27 17.92 -18.13
N ALA A 60 5.17 18.23 -17.45
CA ALA A 60 5.00 19.48 -16.71
C ALA A 60 6.05 19.65 -15.59
N LEU A 61 6.37 18.59 -14.85
CA LEU A 61 7.39 18.65 -13.80
C LEU A 61 8.80 18.83 -14.36
N ARG A 62 9.17 18.13 -15.43
CA ARG A 62 10.45 18.33 -16.12
C ARG A 62 10.59 19.77 -16.61
N GLU A 63 9.50 20.33 -17.15
CA GLU A 63 9.45 21.71 -17.59
C GLU A 63 9.62 22.71 -16.43
N GLU A 64 8.93 22.50 -15.30
CA GLU A 64 9.06 23.37 -14.13
C GLU A 64 10.46 23.31 -13.50
N VAL A 65 11.08 22.14 -13.44
CA VAL A 65 12.48 21.98 -12.99
C VAL A 65 13.42 22.76 -13.91
N ARG A 66 13.25 22.64 -15.22
CA ARG A 66 14.06 23.35 -16.23
C ARG A 66 13.89 24.87 -16.15
N LYS A 67 12.65 25.36 -16.03
CA LYS A 67 12.36 26.79 -15.88
C LYS A 67 13.03 27.41 -14.65
N LYS A 68 13.21 26.63 -13.58
CA LYS A 68 13.79 27.07 -12.30
C LYS A 68 15.28 26.79 -12.18
N GLY A 69 15.92 26.14 -13.16
CA GLY A 69 17.34 25.80 -13.12
C GLY A 69 17.70 24.76 -12.05
N LEU A 70 16.77 23.85 -11.72
CA LEU A 70 16.88 22.90 -10.62
C LEU A 70 17.32 21.49 -11.07
N GLU A 71 17.84 21.33 -12.28
CA GLU A 71 18.16 20.04 -12.89
C GLU A 71 19.22 19.23 -12.11
N ASN A 72 20.06 19.91 -11.34
CA ASN A 72 21.06 19.28 -10.47
C ASN A 72 20.53 18.93 -9.07
N GLU A 73 19.40 19.53 -8.67
CA GLU A 73 18.82 19.40 -7.33
C GLU A 73 17.62 18.45 -7.29
N VAL A 74 16.87 18.37 -8.39
CA VAL A 74 15.64 17.60 -8.52
C VAL A 74 15.68 16.70 -9.74
N LYS A 75 15.51 15.40 -9.53
CA LYS A 75 15.36 14.40 -10.60
C LYS A 75 13.90 14.00 -10.75
N ILE A 76 13.45 13.84 -12.00
CA ILE A 76 12.12 13.36 -12.32
C ILE A 76 12.26 12.00 -13.02
N GLY A 77 11.78 10.94 -12.37
CA GLY A 77 11.87 9.56 -12.82
C GLY A 77 10.51 8.97 -13.19
N GLU A 78 10.53 7.97 -14.07
CA GLU A 78 9.37 7.18 -14.44
C GLU A 78 9.44 5.82 -13.75
N VAL A 79 8.31 5.34 -13.24
CA VAL A 79 8.21 4.04 -12.56
C VAL A 79 6.97 3.28 -13.00
N ALA A 80 6.97 1.97 -12.76
CA ALA A 80 5.77 1.17 -12.87
C ALA A 80 4.76 1.51 -11.76
N HIS A 81 3.52 1.04 -11.93
CA HIS A 81 2.45 1.27 -10.96
C HIS A 81 2.81 0.74 -9.57
N VAL A 82 2.70 1.60 -8.56
CA VAL A 82 3.02 1.30 -7.17
C VAL A 82 1.75 1.38 -6.32
N GLY A 83 1.35 0.25 -5.73
CA GLY A 83 0.13 0.12 -4.92
C GLY A 83 -1.09 -0.44 -5.66
N GLY A 84 -2.22 -0.62 -4.95
CA GLY A 84 -3.48 -1.12 -5.52
C GLY A 84 -4.28 -0.06 -6.27
N HIS A 85 -5.21 -0.47 -7.15
CA HIS A 85 -5.85 0.43 -8.14
C HIS A 85 -6.63 1.61 -7.51
N LYS A 86 -7.29 1.42 -6.36
CA LYS A 86 -8.13 2.47 -5.75
C LYS A 86 -7.34 3.59 -5.06
N TYR A 87 -6.11 3.30 -4.60
CA TYR A 87 -5.30 4.22 -3.78
C TYR A 87 -3.87 4.41 -4.29
N ALA A 88 -3.55 3.88 -5.47
CA ALA A 88 -2.21 3.98 -6.03
C ALA A 88 -1.78 5.43 -6.20
N ALA A 89 -0.51 5.65 -5.88
CA ALA A 89 0.12 6.92 -6.11
C ALA A 89 0.35 7.12 -7.61
N ASN A 90 0.13 8.34 -8.09
CA ASN A 90 0.64 8.76 -9.37
C ASN A 90 2.00 9.47 -9.25
N ALA A 91 2.41 9.88 -8.04
CA ALA A 91 3.76 10.35 -7.77
C ALA A 91 4.26 9.91 -6.38
N ILE A 92 5.54 9.59 -6.27
CA ILE A 92 6.24 9.33 -5.00
C ILE A 92 7.35 10.37 -4.83
N LEU A 93 7.38 11.04 -3.68
CA LEU A 93 8.37 12.07 -3.37
C LEU A 93 9.51 11.50 -2.53
N LEU A 94 10.75 11.66 -2.98
CA LEU A 94 11.96 11.29 -2.25
C LEU A 94 12.66 12.53 -1.68
N PRO A 95 13.11 12.50 -0.41
CA PRO A 95 13.33 11.30 0.41
C PRO A 95 12.20 10.93 1.38
N THR A 96 11.13 11.73 1.50
CA THR A 96 10.08 11.49 2.52
C THR A 96 9.25 10.25 2.26
N MET A 97 9.29 9.72 1.03
CA MET A 97 8.49 8.59 0.56
C MET A 97 6.98 8.86 0.59
N ASP A 98 6.57 10.13 0.44
CA ASP A 98 5.15 10.50 0.36
C ASP A 98 4.54 10.02 -0.95
N MET A 99 3.38 9.39 -0.85
CA MET A 99 2.57 8.90 -1.96
C MET A 99 1.46 9.90 -2.27
N LEU A 100 1.47 10.46 -3.47
CA LEU A 100 0.45 11.38 -3.96
C LEU A 100 -0.35 10.72 -5.09
N SER A 101 -1.65 10.97 -5.15
CA SER A 101 -2.56 10.49 -6.19
C SER A 101 -3.47 11.61 -6.69
N ASN A 102 -4.22 11.35 -7.76
CA ASN A 102 -5.10 12.33 -8.42
C ASN A 102 -4.41 13.60 -8.95
N LEU A 103 -3.08 13.68 -8.96
CA LEU A 103 -2.34 14.78 -9.58
C LEU A 103 -2.59 14.87 -11.09
N THR A 104 -2.44 16.08 -11.61
CA THR A 104 -2.53 16.48 -13.02
C THR A 104 -1.36 17.40 -13.36
N ALA A 105 -1.13 17.67 -14.63
CA ALA A 105 -0.10 18.62 -15.08
C ALA A 105 -0.18 20.00 -14.40
N LYS A 106 -1.38 20.44 -13.96
CA LYS A 106 -1.58 21.72 -13.27
C LYS A 106 -0.95 21.77 -11.88
N ASP A 107 -0.76 20.61 -11.26
CA ASP A 107 -0.26 20.49 -9.89
C ASP A 107 1.28 20.51 -9.83
N ALA A 108 1.96 20.39 -10.98
CA ALA A 108 3.42 20.31 -11.07
C ALA A 108 4.17 21.44 -10.32
N PRO A 109 3.78 22.73 -10.40
CA PRO A 109 4.46 23.78 -9.64
C PRO A 109 4.35 23.61 -8.12
N GLN A 110 3.19 23.15 -7.64
CA GLN A 110 2.94 22.93 -6.22
C GLN A 110 3.68 21.69 -5.71
N VAL A 111 3.68 20.60 -6.48
CA VAL A 111 4.46 19.39 -6.18
C VAL A 111 5.95 19.72 -6.05
N LEU A 112 6.50 20.47 -7.01
CA LEU A 112 7.91 20.87 -6.98
C LEU A 112 8.20 21.79 -5.79
N SER A 113 7.33 22.76 -5.51
CA SER A 113 7.47 23.63 -4.35
C SER A 113 7.48 22.84 -3.04
N GLN A 114 6.56 21.89 -2.89
CA GLN A 114 6.50 21.01 -1.73
C GLN A 114 7.80 20.20 -1.60
N LEU A 115 8.25 19.56 -2.69
CA LEU A 115 9.50 18.79 -2.66
C LEU A 115 10.67 19.63 -2.16
N LEU A 116 10.78 20.88 -2.59
CA LEU A 116 11.86 21.77 -2.20
C LEU A 116 11.81 22.19 -0.73
N THR A 117 10.61 22.32 -0.13
CA THR A 117 10.45 22.64 1.30
C THR A 117 10.72 21.44 2.21
N LEU A 118 10.59 20.22 1.71
CA LEU A 118 10.90 19.00 2.48
C LEU A 118 12.39 18.97 2.87
N THR A 119 12.69 19.04 4.16
CA THR A 119 14.05 18.77 4.66
C THR A 119 14.21 17.28 4.95
N ALA A 120 15.44 16.76 5.02
CA ALA A 120 15.69 15.36 5.40
C ALA A 120 15.13 15.00 6.79
N ASN A 121 14.83 16.01 7.62
CA ASN A 121 14.19 15.88 8.93
C ASN A 121 12.69 16.28 8.90
N ALA A 122 12.10 16.59 7.73
CA ALA A 122 10.68 16.93 7.55
C ALA A 122 9.76 15.69 7.58
N LEU A 123 10.03 14.85 8.56
CA LEU A 123 9.20 13.74 8.95
C LEU A 123 7.97 14.21 9.75
N SER A 124 8.05 15.41 10.34
CA SER A 124 6.91 16.13 10.88
C SER A 124 6.17 16.85 9.75
N PRO A 125 4.82 16.83 9.72
CA PRO A 125 4.07 17.63 8.78
C PRO A 125 4.45 19.09 9.01
N ASP A 126 4.72 19.84 7.95
CA ASP A 126 5.03 21.26 8.08
C ASP A 126 3.78 21.96 8.62
N LYS A 127 3.75 22.20 9.93
CA LYS A 127 2.60 22.79 10.66
C LYS A 127 2.31 24.23 10.24
N GLY A 128 3.05 24.81 9.29
CA GLY A 128 3.11 26.27 9.14
C GLY A 128 3.06 26.86 7.74
N ASN A 129 3.20 26.11 6.63
CA ASN A 129 3.28 26.74 5.30
C ASN A 129 2.17 26.39 4.29
N GLY A 130 1.24 25.49 4.63
CA GLY A 130 0.05 25.23 3.79
C GLY A 130 0.36 24.67 2.39
N THR A 131 1.56 24.12 2.18
CA THR A 131 2.02 23.66 0.84
C THR A 131 1.84 22.18 0.59
N HIS A 132 1.51 21.39 1.61
CA HIS A 132 1.36 19.96 1.39
C HIS A 132 0.08 19.69 0.60
N LEU A 133 0.21 18.96 -0.49
CA LEU A 133 -0.87 18.46 -1.33
C LEU A 133 -1.69 17.38 -0.62
N TRP A 134 -2.24 17.68 0.55
CA TRP A 134 -2.91 16.73 1.43
C TRP A 134 -4.14 16.09 0.78
N SER A 135 -4.91 16.82 -0.02
CA SER A 135 -5.99 16.26 -0.85
C SER A 135 -5.51 15.15 -1.81
N HIS A 136 -4.24 15.20 -2.20
CA HIS A 136 -3.57 14.21 -3.05
C HIS A 136 -2.86 13.13 -2.24
N TRP A 137 -2.59 13.34 -0.96
CA TRP A 137 -1.82 12.41 -0.14
C TRP A 137 -2.56 11.08 0.09
N ARG A 138 -1.88 9.96 -0.13
CA ARG A 138 -2.41 8.59 0.02
C ARG A 138 -1.65 7.75 1.04
N GLY A 139 -0.60 8.31 1.63
CA GLY A 139 0.21 7.62 2.61
C GLY A 139 1.67 7.98 2.48
N ARG A 140 2.47 7.40 3.36
CA ARG A 140 3.93 7.51 3.34
C ARG A 140 4.50 6.13 3.60
N TYR A 141 5.35 5.65 2.70
CA TYR A 141 5.98 4.34 2.90
C TYR A 141 6.77 4.30 4.21
N GLY A 142 6.63 3.19 4.92
CA GLY A 142 7.28 2.97 6.23
C GLY A 142 6.47 3.46 7.43
N LEU A 143 5.28 4.03 7.24
CA LEU A 143 4.34 4.31 8.33
C LEU A 143 3.25 3.24 8.43
N THR A 144 2.84 2.93 9.65
CA THR A 144 1.64 2.11 9.91
C THR A 144 0.36 2.91 9.68
N GLY A 145 -0.78 2.24 9.55
CA GLY A 145 -2.10 2.89 9.43
C GLY A 145 -2.35 3.94 10.52
N ASP A 146 -2.04 3.60 11.78
CA ASP A 146 -2.21 4.51 12.92
C ASP A 146 -1.26 5.72 12.86
N GLN A 147 -0.02 5.51 12.44
CA GLN A 147 0.96 6.60 12.27
C GLN A 147 0.54 7.55 11.16
N GLN A 148 0.03 7.02 10.05
CA GLN A 148 -0.53 7.82 8.95
C GLN A 148 -1.77 8.60 9.40
N ALA A 149 -2.67 7.97 10.15
CA ALA A 149 -3.87 8.62 10.69
C ALA A 149 -3.51 9.75 11.67
N LYS A 150 -2.52 9.52 12.53
CA LYS A 150 -1.98 10.56 13.42
C LYS A 150 -1.42 11.73 12.61
N LEU A 151 -0.58 11.45 11.61
CA LEU A 151 0.01 12.46 10.74
C LEU A 151 -1.07 13.32 10.06
N TRP A 152 -2.10 12.68 9.52
CA TRP A 152 -3.24 13.36 8.89
C TRP A 152 -4.01 14.24 9.87
N SER A 153 -4.20 13.79 11.12
CA SER A 153 -4.92 14.54 12.15
C SER A 153 -4.19 15.78 12.66
N GLU A 154 -2.86 15.82 12.56
CA GLU A 154 -2.05 16.99 12.95
C GLU A 154 -2.13 18.13 11.92
N VAL A 155 -2.60 17.82 10.71
CA VAL A 155 -2.55 18.68 9.54
C VAL A 155 -3.88 19.34 9.25
N ASP A 156 -4.94 18.55 9.28
CA ASP A 156 -6.29 19.01 9.04
C ASP A 156 -7.13 18.62 10.26
N PRO A 157 -7.23 19.52 11.26
CA PRO A 157 -8.04 19.28 12.45
C PRO A 157 -9.54 19.09 12.13
N ASN A 158 -9.97 19.55 10.94
CA ASN A 158 -11.34 19.48 10.44
C ASN A 158 -11.51 18.41 9.36
N ALA A 159 -10.45 17.72 8.93
CA ALA A 159 -10.60 16.56 8.07
C ALA A 159 -11.52 15.63 8.84
N GLU A 160 -12.67 15.29 8.23
CA GLU A 160 -13.56 14.30 8.81
C GLU A 160 -12.67 13.13 9.21
N LYS A 161 -12.62 12.87 10.51
CA LYS A 161 -12.06 11.62 10.97
C LYS A 161 -12.96 10.59 10.31
N VAL A 162 -12.48 10.01 9.21
CA VAL A 162 -13.00 8.73 8.75
C VAL A 162 -12.53 7.76 9.82
N GLN A 163 -13.18 7.84 10.98
CA GLN A 163 -13.15 6.79 11.96
C GLN A 163 -13.76 5.64 11.21
N ASP A 164 -12.90 4.70 10.91
CA ASP A 164 -13.33 3.40 10.46
C ASP A 164 -14.10 2.76 11.62
N GLN A 165 -15.40 3.09 11.71
CA GLN A 165 -16.30 2.60 12.75
C GLN A 165 -16.76 1.17 12.45
N ARG A 166 -16.12 0.49 11.50
CA ARG A 166 -16.37 -0.93 11.24
C ARG A 166 -16.01 -1.72 12.49
N GLU A 167 -16.91 -2.59 12.89
CA GLU A 167 -16.69 -3.51 14.00
C GLU A 167 -15.46 -4.37 13.73
N THR A 168 -14.58 -4.51 14.72
CA THR A 168 -13.40 -5.36 14.63
C THR A 168 -13.69 -6.71 15.25
N VAL A 169 -13.31 -7.78 14.56
CA VAL A 169 -13.42 -9.16 15.04
C VAL A 169 -12.07 -9.84 15.03
N GLN A 170 -11.87 -10.74 15.99
CA GLN A 170 -10.68 -11.57 16.05
C GLN A 170 -10.82 -12.75 15.09
N LEU A 171 -9.82 -12.93 14.24
CA LEU A 171 -9.71 -14.02 13.29
C LEU A 171 -8.51 -14.90 13.67
N ARG A 172 -8.62 -16.20 13.41
CA ARG A 172 -7.57 -17.17 13.70
C ARG A 172 -7.05 -17.76 12.40
N PHE A 173 -5.77 -17.52 12.13
CA PHE A 173 -5.05 -18.10 11.01
C PHE A 173 -4.10 -19.18 11.51
N ARG A 174 -3.83 -20.19 10.67
CA ARG A 174 -2.79 -21.19 10.91
C ARG A 174 -1.86 -21.24 9.71
N THR A 175 -0.57 -21.01 9.93
CA THR A 175 0.44 -21.09 8.88
C THR A 175 0.67 -22.55 8.47
N PHE A 176 1.37 -22.75 7.34
CA PHE A 176 1.76 -24.08 6.90
C PHE A 176 2.62 -24.84 7.92
N GLU A 177 3.44 -24.12 8.69
CA GLU A 177 4.28 -24.66 9.77
C GLU A 177 3.47 -25.03 11.03
N GLY A 178 2.18 -24.70 11.05
CA GLY A 178 1.28 -24.95 12.18
C GLY A 178 1.26 -23.83 13.22
N GLU A 179 1.91 -22.69 12.97
CA GLU A 179 1.84 -21.53 13.87
C GLU A 179 0.43 -20.92 13.80
N GLU A 180 -0.23 -20.74 14.95
CA GLU A 180 -1.50 -20.01 15.01
C GLU A 180 -1.28 -18.52 15.22
N ARG A 181 -1.91 -17.69 14.38
CA ARG A 181 -1.89 -16.23 14.48
C ARG A 181 -3.29 -15.70 14.70
N LEU A 182 -3.47 -14.99 15.82
CA LEU A 182 -4.69 -14.25 16.12
C LEU A 182 -4.52 -12.82 15.63
N VAL A 183 -5.36 -12.42 14.68
CA VAL A 183 -5.32 -11.09 14.06
C VAL A 183 -6.66 -10.41 14.19
N GLN A 184 -6.64 -9.08 14.09
CA GLN A 184 -7.85 -8.27 14.09
C GLN A 184 -8.22 -7.94 12.64
N GLY A 185 -9.46 -8.24 12.26
CA GLY A 185 -10.01 -7.87 10.95
C GLY A 185 -11.28 -7.05 11.13
N LYS A 186 -11.51 -6.05 10.28
CA LYS A 186 -12.72 -5.23 10.37
C LYS A 186 -13.81 -5.79 9.48
N VAL A 187 -15.04 -5.79 9.98
CA VAL A 187 -16.21 -6.26 9.24
C VAL A 187 -16.31 -5.54 7.90
N GLY A 188 -16.36 -6.30 6.81
CA GLY A 188 -16.42 -5.80 5.43
C GLY A 188 -15.06 -5.75 4.71
N GLU A 189 -13.92 -5.84 5.40
CA GLU A 189 -12.62 -6.09 4.76
C GLU A 189 -12.60 -7.48 4.15
N ASN A 190 -11.72 -7.72 3.17
CA ASN A 190 -11.48 -9.08 2.68
C ASN A 190 -10.28 -9.73 3.39
N LEU A 191 -10.21 -11.07 3.38
CA LEU A 191 -9.15 -11.80 4.08
C LEU A 191 -7.75 -11.56 3.50
N LEU A 192 -7.63 -11.17 2.23
CA LEU A 192 -6.35 -10.74 1.65
C LEU A 192 -5.87 -9.42 2.28
N GLU A 193 -6.75 -8.44 2.45
CA GLU A 193 -6.43 -7.17 3.12
C GLU A 193 -5.99 -7.41 4.57
N VAL A 194 -6.78 -8.18 5.32
CA VAL A 194 -6.43 -8.55 6.72
C VAL A 194 -5.08 -9.25 6.78
N GLY A 195 -4.81 -10.18 5.86
CA GLY A 195 -3.54 -10.89 5.81
C GLY A 195 -2.35 -9.97 5.56
N LYS A 196 -2.48 -9.04 4.61
CA LYS A 196 -1.44 -8.05 4.30
C LYS A 196 -1.19 -7.08 5.45
N GLU A 197 -2.24 -6.60 6.10
CA GLU A 197 -2.12 -5.66 7.23
C GLU A 197 -1.48 -6.29 8.47
N ASN A 198 -1.53 -7.62 8.59
CA ASN A 198 -0.98 -8.36 9.73
C ASN A 198 0.24 -9.22 9.35
N ASP A 199 0.89 -8.93 8.21
CA ASP A 199 2.09 -9.62 7.72
C ASP A 199 1.95 -11.17 7.74
N LEU A 200 0.79 -11.68 7.33
CA LEU A 200 0.55 -13.11 7.22
C LEU A 200 1.27 -13.66 5.98
N PRO A 201 1.95 -14.82 6.10
CA PRO A 201 2.62 -15.44 4.96
C PRO A 201 1.62 -15.93 3.90
N SER A 202 2.10 -16.16 2.68
CA SER A 202 1.37 -16.82 1.58
C SER A 202 0.16 -16.05 1.00
N LEU A 203 -0.13 -14.83 1.49
CA LEU A 203 -1.20 -13.98 0.96
C LEU A 203 -0.64 -12.82 0.11
N GLU A 204 -0.01 -13.15 -1.02
CA GLU A 204 0.63 -12.15 -1.89
C GLU A 204 -0.39 -11.26 -2.62
N GLY A 205 -1.46 -11.86 -3.15
CA GLY A 205 -2.49 -11.18 -3.96
C GLY A 205 -1.95 -10.21 -5.01
N VAL A 206 -1.22 -10.72 -6.01
CA VAL A 206 -0.46 -9.92 -6.99
C VAL A 206 -1.33 -9.07 -7.92
N CYS A 207 -2.58 -9.50 -8.15
CA CYS A 207 -3.57 -8.74 -8.91
C CYS A 207 -4.31 -7.69 -8.05
N GLY A 208 -4.03 -7.63 -6.74
CA GLY A 208 -4.71 -6.70 -5.83
C GLY A 208 -6.18 -7.03 -5.55
N GLY A 209 -6.61 -8.27 -5.81
CA GLY A 209 -7.98 -8.72 -5.50
C GLY A 209 -8.96 -8.67 -6.68
N ASN A 210 -8.49 -8.45 -7.91
CA ASN A 210 -9.31 -8.36 -9.11
C ASN A 210 -9.77 -9.71 -9.70
N LEU A 211 -9.57 -10.82 -8.99
CA LEU A 211 -9.94 -12.17 -9.44
C LEU A 211 -9.20 -12.62 -10.72
N GLU A 212 -7.94 -12.19 -10.88
CA GLU A 212 -7.10 -12.52 -12.04
C GLU A 212 -5.89 -13.40 -11.67
N CYS A 213 -5.78 -13.82 -10.41
CA CYS A 213 -4.72 -14.70 -9.93
C CYS A 213 -5.20 -15.54 -8.74
N ALA A 214 -4.44 -16.58 -8.40
CA ALA A 214 -4.69 -17.43 -7.23
C ALA A 214 -3.72 -17.20 -6.06
N THR A 215 -2.88 -16.15 -6.07
CA THR A 215 -1.82 -15.93 -5.05
C THR A 215 -2.33 -15.37 -3.71
N CYS A 216 -3.64 -15.38 -3.50
CA CYS A 216 -4.27 -15.07 -2.20
C CYS A 216 -5.04 -16.29 -1.67
N HIS A 217 -4.65 -17.48 -2.14
CA HIS A 217 -5.25 -18.74 -1.76
C HIS A 217 -5.12 -18.99 -0.26
N LEU A 218 -6.21 -19.49 0.32
CA LEU A 218 -6.29 -19.92 1.71
C LEU A 218 -7.26 -21.09 1.84
N TYR A 219 -7.25 -21.74 2.99
CA TYR A 219 -8.17 -22.82 3.33
C TYR A 219 -9.15 -22.35 4.40
N ILE A 220 -10.44 -22.60 4.18
CA ILE A 220 -11.50 -22.43 5.16
C ILE A 220 -12.09 -23.81 5.43
N THR A 221 -11.84 -24.35 6.61
CA THR A 221 -12.25 -25.70 6.95
C THR A 221 -13.77 -25.82 7.06
N ALA A 222 -14.30 -26.98 6.67
CA ALA A 222 -15.73 -27.25 6.69
C ALA A 222 -16.28 -27.63 8.07
N SER A 223 -15.43 -27.84 9.09
CA SER A 223 -15.86 -28.27 10.44
C SER A 223 -15.21 -27.44 11.55
N PRO A 224 -16.00 -26.66 12.31
CA PRO A 224 -17.40 -26.32 12.06
C PRO A 224 -17.56 -25.58 10.73
N ALA A 225 -18.73 -25.65 10.09
CA ALA A 225 -18.95 -24.98 8.81
C ALA A 225 -18.75 -23.47 8.94
N ALA A 226 -17.89 -22.90 8.11
CA ALA A 226 -17.62 -21.48 8.13
C ALA A 226 -18.80 -20.69 7.54
N PRO A 227 -19.18 -19.56 8.15
CA PRO A 227 -20.28 -18.71 7.67
C PRO A 227 -19.79 -17.79 6.53
N VAL A 228 -19.29 -18.41 5.46
CA VAL A 228 -18.82 -17.73 4.24
C VAL A 228 -19.70 -18.13 3.05
N PRO A 229 -19.94 -17.25 2.08
CA PRO A 229 -20.71 -17.60 0.88
C PRO A 229 -19.95 -18.63 0.04
N GLU A 230 -20.66 -19.47 -0.70
CA GLU A 230 -20.06 -20.38 -1.68
C GLU A 230 -19.20 -19.62 -2.70
N PRO A 231 -18.12 -20.22 -3.23
CA PRO A 231 -17.32 -19.60 -4.26
C PRO A 231 -18.14 -19.39 -5.54
N SER A 232 -17.90 -18.26 -6.21
CA SER A 232 -18.50 -18.02 -7.53
C SER A 232 -17.85 -18.91 -8.61
N GLU A 233 -18.50 -19.08 -9.75
CA GLU A 233 -17.92 -19.82 -10.89
C GLU A 233 -16.55 -19.25 -11.31
N THR A 234 -16.43 -17.93 -11.40
CA THR A 234 -15.17 -17.26 -11.74
C THR A 234 -14.10 -17.46 -10.66
N GLU A 235 -14.49 -17.52 -9.38
CA GLU A 235 -13.57 -17.87 -8.30
C GLU A 235 -13.09 -19.32 -8.46
N MET A 236 -13.99 -20.27 -8.74
CA MET A 236 -13.65 -21.67 -8.97
C MET A 236 -12.68 -21.86 -10.14
N ASP A 237 -12.92 -21.18 -11.26
CA ASP A 237 -12.03 -21.21 -12.43
C ASP A 237 -10.61 -20.76 -12.06
N MET A 238 -10.49 -19.71 -11.24
CA MET A 238 -9.20 -19.20 -10.78
C MET A 238 -8.55 -20.10 -9.74
N MET A 239 -9.32 -20.70 -8.84
CA MET A 239 -8.81 -21.63 -7.83
C MET A 239 -8.19 -22.89 -8.44
N GLY A 240 -8.59 -23.28 -9.66
CA GLY A 240 -7.95 -24.38 -10.40
C GLY A 240 -6.44 -24.17 -10.65
N TYR A 241 -5.96 -22.92 -10.57
CA TYR A 241 -4.54 -22.58 -10.68
C TYR A 241 -3.82 -22.48 -9.33
N ALA A 242 -4.53 -22.62 -8.21
CA ALA A 242 -3.95 -22.54 -6.87
C ALA A 242 -3.06 -23.74 -6.58
N ILE A 243 -1.86 -23.48 -6.04
CA ILE A 243 -0.94 -24.54 -5.63
C ILE A 243 -1.46 -25.18 -4.35
N GLY A 244 -1.66 -26.49 -4.37
CA GLY A 244 -2.19 -27.22 -3.21
C GLY A 244 -3.70 -27.09 -3.04
N TYR A 245 -4.45 -26.81 -4.11
CA TYR A 245 -5.91 -26.80 -4.10
C TYR A 245 -6.51 -28.02 -3.36
N GLN A 246 -7.50 -27.74 -2.52
CA GLN A 246 -8.30 -28.68 -1.75
C GLN A 246 -9.77 -28.42 -2.01
N GLU A 247 -10.45 -29.42 -2.53
CA GLU A 247 -11.87 -29.37 -2.85
C GLU A 247 -12.71 -29.07 -1.60
N GLY A 248 -13.62 -28.10 -1.70
CA GLY A 248 -14.50 -27.69 -0.61
C GLY A 248 -13.86 -26.81 0.47
N GLU A 249 -12.52 -26.74 0.57
CA GLU A 249 -11.84 -25.92 1.58
C GLU A 249 -11.12 -24.72 0.98
N SER A 250 -10.64 -24.82 -0.25
CA SER A 250 -9.89 -23.73 -0.89
C SER A 250 -10.77 -22.55 -1.24
N ARG A 251 -10.28 -21.35 -0.95
CA ARG A 251 -10.90 -20.06 -1.28
C ARG A 251 -9.86 -19.03 -1.70
N LEU A 252 -10.29 -18.00 -2.42
CA LEU A 252 -9.47 -16.82 -2.67
C LEU A 252 -9.76 -15.77 -1.60
N GLY A 253 -8.75 -15.40 -0.81
CA GLY A 253 -8.90 -14.48 0.31
C GLY A 253 -9.45 -13.11 -0.07
N CYS A 254 -9.25 -12.66 -1.31
CA CYS A 254 -9.86 -11.42 -1.81
C CYS A 254 -11.38 -11.50 -2.02
N GLN A 255 -11.94 -12.70 -2.16
CA GLN A 255 -13.39 -12.92 -2.36
C GLN A 255 -14.14 -13.19 -1.05
N VAL A 256 -13.42 -13.48 0.04
CA VAL A 256 -14.02 -13.74 1.35
C VAL A 256 -13.98 -12.47 2.19
N LYS A 257 -15.15 -11.98 2.57
CA LYS A 257 -15.29 -10.82 3.46
C LYS A 257 -15.34 -11.22 4.93
N VAL A 258 -14.74 -10.41 5.77
CA VAL A 258 -14.87 -10.47 7.23
C VAL A 258 -16.31 -10.11 7.60
N THR A 259 -16.93 -10.95 8.41
CA THR A 259 -18.25 -10.74 8.98
C THR A 259 -18.21 -10.99 10.49
N ALA A 260 -19.19 -10.46 11.23
CA ALA A 260 -19.35 -10.80 12.64
C ALA A 260 -19.47 -12.32 12.86
N GLY A 261 -20.16 -13.01 11.95
CA GLY A 261 -20.27 -14.47 11.96
C GLY A 261 -18.93 -15.18 11.80
N LEU A 262 -18.05 -14.70 10.92
CA LEU A 262 -16.72 -15.29 10.73
C LEU A 262 -15.85 -15.13 11.98
N GLY A 263 -15.94 -13.98 12.65
CA GLY A 263 -15.28 -13.76 13.94
C GLY A 263 -15.79 -14.71 15.03
N GLU A 264 -17.11 -14.88 15.13
CA GLU A 264 -17.72 -15.82 16.08
C GLU A 264 -17.35 -17.28 15.77
N TRP A 265 -17.27 -17.64 14.48
CA TRP A 265 -16.78 -18.94 14.04
C TRP A 265 -15.34 -19.22 14.51
N CYS A 266 -14.44 -18.23 14.40
CA CYS A 266 -13.06 -18.35 14.90
C CYS A 266 -12.98 -18.51 16.43
N LYS A 267 -13.87 -17.84 17.18
CA LYS A 267 -13.97 -18.02 18.65
C LYS A 267 -14.39 -19.44 19.01
N ASN A 268 -15.28 -20.03 18.22
CA ASN A 268 -15.76 -21.41 18.38
C ASN A 268 -14.78 -22.48 17.85
N GLY A 269 -13.54 -22.10 17.55
CA GLY A 269 -12.48 -23.03 17.13
C GLY A 269 -12.28 -23.14 15.62
N GLY A 270 -13.00 -22.36 14.81
CA GLY A 270 -12.73 -22.22 13.39
C GLY A 270 -11.32 -21.66 13.12
N VAL A 271 -10.69 -22.14 12.05
CA VAL A 271 -9.32 -21.77 11.67
C VAL A 271 -9.21 -21.54 10.17
N ILE A 272 -8.60 -20.42 9.78
CA ILE A 272 -8.26 -20.14 8.38
C ILE A 272 -6.84 -20.65 8.13
N GLY A 273 -6.69 -21.67 7.29
CA GLY A 273 -5.39 -22.24 6.95
C GLY A 273 -4.69 -21.43 5.87
N LEU A 274 -3.38 -21.25 6.00
CA LEU A 274 -2.53 -20.65 4.97
C LEU A 274 -1.71 -21.74 4.28
N PRO A 275 -1.66 -21.76 2.94
CA PRO A 275 -0.80 -22.67 2.19
C PRO A 275 0.67 -22.36 2.42
N ARG A 276 1.54 -23.25 1.94
CA ARG A 276 2.99 -23.05 1.97
C ARG A 276 3.46 -21.93 1.05
N PHE A 277 2.71 -21.65 -0.01
CA PHE A 277 3.06 -20.75 -1.11
C PHE A 277 1.92 -19.77 -1.34
#